data_AF-A0A4Y7S0T5-F1
#
_entry.id   AF-A0A4Y7S0T5-F1
#
_cell.length_a   1.000
_cell.length_b   1.000
_cell.length_c   1.000
_cell.angle_alpha   90.00
_cell.angle_beta   90.00
_cell.angle_gamma   90.00
#
_symmetry.space_group_name_H-M   'P 1'
#
loop_
_entity.id
_entity.type
_entity.pdbx_description
1 polymer ?
#
loop_
_entity_poly.entity_id
_entity_poly.type
_entity_poly.pdbx_seq_one_letter_code
_entity_poly.pdbx_strand_id
1 'polypeptide(L)'
;MNFGNRLKQIRERQMLSTSKLSKQSGLSQSFIWRIESGEKQPTLETLRKLSLGLGMSLGELLGEELLSEPESPKINRIVGNIRKLPVEQVDALDLFISSLSQGHAAGENPLTLQAINLNHPDKDGFEIELVFSANVSAIMDHRIPDGTKRNMTGFHLFDDGMKEVPIDVIPGNKKMLGQRAERTFIVRPQIRLTDGRAYKLNISKLLQANNYKYLKENHTITFSTYEIIDITPFNKKLCSPYLSLTLDGSNISSGDENVPVNTDIRLTFSSNVVANAVRNHNLQCFSMESSKKQPVEIDVTMAEPNDNSEKKKEIIIHPRHGLHRNTVYILTISENLQGANQKLLGTDKVITFTTGNANITGTDEQDGSSIA
;
A
#
# COMPACT_ATOMS: atom_id res chain seq x y z
N MET A 1 11.01 21.06 41.73
CA MET A 1 11.49 22.45 41.94
C MET A 1 10.43 23.23 42.71
N ASN A 2 10.80 24.00 43.74
CA ASN A 2 9.86 24.93 44.39
C ASN A 2 9.75 26.21 43.54
N PHE A 3 8.56 26.81 43.45
CA PHE A 3 8.24 28.01 42.68
C PHE A 3 9.25 29.15 42.89
N GLY A 4 9.68 29.40 44.12
CA GLY A 4 10.65 30.45 44.44
C GLY A 4 11.98 30.30 43.69
N ASN A 5 12.51 29.07 43.61
CA ASN A 5 13.74 28.79 42.88
C ASN A 5 13.54 28.97 41.36
N ARG A 6 12.38 28.60 40.82
CA ARG A 6 12.06 28.81 39.40
C ARG A 6 11.96 30.29 39.07
N LEU A 7 11.27 31.07 39.90
CA LEU A 7 11.17 32.52 39.75
C LEU A 7 12.55 33.17 39.73
N LYS A 8 13.44 32.78 40.65
CA LYS A 8 14.83 33.26 40.71
C LYS A 8 15.59 32.92 39.43
N GLN A 9 15.50 31.69 38.95
CA GLN A 9 16.16 31.25 37.71
C GLN A 9 15.66 31.97 36.46
N ILE A 10 14.36 32.25 36.37
CA ILE A 10 13.76 33.01 35.27
C ILE A 10 14.30 34.45 35.29
N ARG A 11 14.27 35.08 36.46
CA ARG A 11 14.76 36.45 36.65
C ARG A 11 16.24 36.56 36.26
N GLU A 12 17.08 35.62 36.70
CA GLU A 12 18.51 35.60 36.40
C GLU A 12 18.79 35.32 34.92
N ARG A 13 18.04 34.42 34.28
CA ARG A 13 18.13 34.18 32.82
C ARG A 13 17.79 35.42 31.99
N GLN A 14 16.84 36.24 32.44
CA GLN A 14 16.51 37.52 31.80
C GLN A 14 17.45 38.67 32.20
N MET A 15 18.54 38.38 32.94
CA MET A 15 19.47 39.38 33.47
C MET A 15 18.80 40.51 34.26
N LEU A 16 17.72 40.19 34.98
CA LEU A 16 17.00 41.14 35.82
C LEU A 16 17.55 41.10 37.25
N SER A 17 17.85 42.26 37.82
CA SER A 17 18.05 42.35 39.27
C SER A 17 16.70 42.29 40.00
N THR A 18 16.70 41.93 41.28
CA THR A 18 15.48 41.97 42.10
C THR A 18 14.87 43.38 42.14
N SER A 19 15.70 44.42 42.10
CA SER A 19 15.26 45.83 42.03
C SER A 19 14.54 46.13 40.71
N LYS A 20 15.05 45.58 39.60
CA LYS A 20 14.46 45.77 38.28
C LYS A 20 13.11 45.06 38.17
N LEU A 21 13.02 43.80 38.64
CA LEU A 21 11.76 43.07 38.69
C LEU A 21 10.75 43.73 39.65
N SER A 22 11.21 44.29 40.77
CA SER A 22 10.38 45.06 41.69
C SER A 22 9.69 46.24 41.00
N LYS A 23 10.45 47.04 40.23
CA LYS A 23 9.88 48.15 39.45
C LYS A 23 8.89 47.68 38.39
N GLN A 24 9.18 46.57 37.71
CA GLN A 24 8.35 46.05 36.62
C GLN A 24 7.06 45.37 37.09
N SER A 25 7.10 44.68 38.23
CA SER A 25 5.94 43.97 38.80
C SER A 25 5.10 44.84 39.76
N GLY A 26 5.62 46.00 40.19
CA GLY A 26 4.98 46.82 41.22
C GLY A 26 5.01 46.18 42.62
N LEU A 27 5.83 45.15 42.83
CA LEU A 27 6.03 44.49 44.13
C LEU A 27 7.32 45.00 44.79
N SER A 28 7.41 44.98 46.11
CA SER A 28 8.64 45.42 46.79
C SER A 28 9.78 44.41 46.63
N GLN A 29 11.01 44.91 46.57
CA GLN A 29 12.21 44.08 46.37
C GLN A 29 12.38 43.02 47.47
N SER A 30 12.10 43.38 48.72
CA SER A 30 12.12 42.45 49.86
C SER A 30 11.03 41.37 49.75
N PHE A 31 9.87 41.70 49.18
CA PHE A 31 8.79 40.74 49.00
C PHE A 31 9.10 39.71 47.89
N ILE A 32 9.70 40.16 46.79
CA ILE A 32 10.20 39.27 45.73
C ILE A 32 11.27 38.33 46.30
N TRP A 33 12.21 38.85 47.09
CA TRP A 33 13.25 38.03 47.72
C TRP A 33 12.65 36.95 48.63
N ARG A 34 11.65 37.30 49.47
CA ARG A 34 10.93 36.33 50.32
C ARG A 34 10.22 35.23 49.54
N ILE A 35 9.75 35.54 48.34
CA ILE A 35 9.15 34.55 47.44
C ILE A 35 10.24 33.67 46.82
N GLU A 36 11.33 34.27 46.33
CA GLU A 36 12.47 33.56 45.74
C GLU A 36 13.18 32.63 46.74
N SER A 37 13.27 33.01 48.02
CA SER A 37 13.83 32.20 49.10
C SER A 37 12.87 31.12 49.63
N GLY A 38 11.61 31.14 49.21
CA GLY A 38 10.57 30.23 49.69
C GLY A 38 10.00 30.57 51.07
N GLU A 39 10.39 31.71 51.67
CA GLU A 39 9.89 32.20 52.96
C GLU A 39 8.39 32.57 52.89
N LYS A 40 7.91 32.98 51.71
CA LYS A 40 6.51 33.37 51.51
C LYS A 40 5.92 32.84 50.21
N GLN A 41 4.72 32.27 50.30
CA GLN A 41 3.98 31.87 49.12
C GLN A 41 3.22 33.06 48.50
N PRO A 42 3.28 33.23 47.16
CA PRO A 42 2.57 34.29 46.47
C PRO A 42 1.08 33.97 46.33
N THR A 43 0.23 35.00 46.38
CA THR A 43 -1.18 34.89 45.99
C THR A 43 -1.35 34.89 44.48
N LEU A 44 -2.52 34.51 43.96
CA LEU A 44 -2.82 34.61 42.52
C LEU A 44 -2.57 36.02 41.96
N GLU A 45 -2.96 37.05 42.70
CA GLU A 45 -2.72 38.44 42.31
C GLU A 45 -1.22 38.79 42.27
N THR A 46 -0.46 38.27 43.24
CA THR A 46 1.01 38.42 43.25
C THR A 46 1.64 37.72 42.05
N LEU A 47 1.18 36.52 41.72
CA LEU A 47 1.64 35.76 40.56
C LEU A 47 1.38 36.51 39.24
N ARG A 48 0.20 37.13 39.08
CA ARG A 48 -0.11 37.96 37.91
C ARG A 48 0.80 39.18 37.81
N LYS A 49 1.08 39.84 38.93
CA LYS A 49 2.02 40.97 38.96
C LYS A 49 3.44 40.56 38.60
N LEU A 50 3.90 39.42 39.09
CA LEU A 50 5.20 38.84 38.74
C LEU A 50 5.26 38.47 37.24
N SER A 51 4.22 37.82 36.71
CA SER A 51 4.19 37.41 35.30
C SER A 51 4.20 38.64 34.37
N LEU A 52 3.39 39.66 34.68
CA LEU A 52 3.41 40.94 33.98
C LEU A 52 4.79 41.63 34.05
N GLY A 53 5.41 41.66 35.23
CA GLY A 53 6.73 42.26 35.42
C GLY A 53 7.87 41.52 34.68
N LEU A 54 7.71 40.21 34.46
CA LEU A 54 8.63 39.36 33.70
C LEU A 54 8.32 39.31 32.20
N GLY A 55 7.23 39.95 31.77
CA GLY A 55 6.78 39.95 30.38
C GLY A 55 6.36 38.58 29.87
N MET A 56 5.81 37.72 30.75
CA MET A 56 5.38 36.36 30.41
C MET A 56 3.98 36.06 30.94
N SER A 57 3.38 35.01 30.40
CA SER A 57 2.10 34.49 30.87
C SER A 57 2.23 33.82 32.26
N LEU A 58 1.10 33.68 32.94
CA LEU A 58 1.05 33.02 34.24
C LEU A 58 1.40 31.52 34.14
N GLY A 59 1.04 30.86 33.04
CA GLY A 59 1.37 29.44 32.79
C GLY A 59 2.87 29.20 32.61
N GLU A 60 3.54 30.06 31.83
CA GLU A 60 5.01 30.01 31.65
C GLU A 60 5.75 30.17 32.99
N LEU A 61 5.27 31.10 33.84
CA LEU A 61 5.83 31.37 35.16
C LEU A 61 5.65 30.17 36.11
N LEU A 62 4.48 29.52 36.10
CA LEU A 62 4.17 28.37 36.94
C LEU A 62 4.80 27.05 36.45
N GLY A 63 5.33 27.04 35.23
CA GLY A 63 5.99 25.86 34.68
C GLY A 63 5.01 24.78 34.24
N GLU A 64 3.93 25.17 33.55
CA GLU A 64 3.09 24.28 32.73
C GLU A 64 3.87 23.71 31.54
N GLU A 65 5.00 23.07 31.83
CA GLU A 65 5.98 22.51 30.89
C GLU A 65 5.83 20.98 30.79
N LEU A 66 4.64 20.44 31.12
CA LEU A 66 4.32 19.00 31.08
C LEU A 66 3.36 18.60 29.96
N LEU A 67 3.04 19.48 29.03
CA LEU A 67 2.43 19.10 27.76
C LEU A 67 3.20 19.82 26.66
N SER A 68 4.23 19.17 26.15
CA SER A 68 4.96 19.59 24.96
C SER A 68 4.04 19.45 23.73
N GLU A 69 3.11 20.37 23.57
CA GLU A 69 2.37 20.59 22.32
C GLU A 69 2.90 21.91 21.70
N PRO A 70 3.03 22.00 20.38
CA PRO A 70 3.73 23.11 19.73
C PRO A 70 2.95 24.41 19.87
N GLU A 71 3.41 25.36 20.70
CA GLU A 71 2.82 26.70 20.78
C GLU A 71 3.04 27.48 19.47
N SER A 72 2.10 27.33 18.54
CA SER A 72 2.00 28.15 17.34
C SER A 72 0.89 29.19 17.53
N PRO A 73 1.08 30.45 17.12
CA PRO A 73 -0.01 31.42 16.98
C PRO A 73 -1.19 30.87 16.17
N LYS A 74 -0.93 29.89 15.28
CA LYS A 74 -1.95 29.15 14.54
C LYS A 74 -2.83 28.28 15.44
N ILE A 75 -2.28 27.62 16.46
CA ILE A 75 -3.05 26.80 17.41
C ILE A 75 -3.99 27.67 18.22
N ASN A 76 -3.50 28.80 18.75
CA ASN A 76 -4.35 29.75 19.49
C ASN A 76 -5.50 30.28 18.62
N ARG A 77 -5.22 30.55 17.33
CA ARG A 77 -6.27 30.93 16.37
C ARG A 77 -7.26 29.80 16.11
N ILE A 78 -6.80 28.56 15.99
CA ILE A 78 -7.66 27.37 15.82
C ILE A 78 -8.56 27.19 17.03
N VAL A 79 -8.02 27.20 18.25
CA VAL A 79 -8.81 27.12 19.49
C VAL A 79 -9.84 28.23 19.58
N GLY A 80 -9.48 29.46 19.19
CA GLY A 80 -10.40 30.59 19.11
C GLY A 80 -11.54 30.40 18.10
N ASN A 81 -11.28 29.70 16.99
CA ASN A 81 -12.30 29.36 16.01
C ASN A 81 -13.21 28.22 16.50
N ILE A 82 -12.64 27.20 17.16
CA ILE A 82 -13.38 26.06 17.71
C ILE A 82 -14.44 26.51 18.71
N ARG A 83 -14.10 27.46 19.59
CA ARG A 83 -15.03 28.03 20.59
C ARG A 83 -16.25 28.73 19.99
N LYS A 84 -16.24 29.03 18.69
CA LYS A 84 -17.34 29.70 17.97
C LYS A 84 -18.22 28.72 17.20
N LEU A 85 -17.87 27.44 17.17
CA LEU A 85 -18.62 26.42 16.44
C LEU A 85 -19.83 25.94 17.26
N PRO A 86 -20.93 25.55 16.60
CA PRO A 86 -22.02 24.78 17.21
C PRO A 86 -21.52 23.45 17.79
N VAL A 87 -22.20 22.95 18.82
CA VAL A 87 -21.78 21.75 19.57
C VAL A 87 -21.62 20.54 18.65
N GLU A 88 -22.53 20.37 17.68
CA GLU A 88 -22.48 19.25 16.72
C GLU A 88 -21.25 19.32 15.80
N GLN A 89 -20.74 20.52 15.52
CA GLN A 89 -19.52 20.73 14.74
C GLN A 89 -18.26 20.57 15.58
N VAL A 90 -18.34 20.86 16.88
CA VAL A 90 -17.27 20.56 17.83
C VAL A 90 -17.09 19.05 17.97
N ASP A 91 -18.19 18.28 18.08
CA ASP A 91 -18.13 16.81 18.15
C ASP A 91 -17.54 16.20 16.86
N ALA A 92 -17.94 16.69 15.69
CA ALA A 92 -17.38 16.26 14.42
C ALA A 92 -15.87 16.57 14.31
N LEU A 93 -15.46 17.72 14.83
CA LEU A 93 -14.06 18.12 14.86
C LEU A 93 -13.25 17.31 15.89
N ASP A 94 -13.84 16.98 17.05
CA ASP A 94 -13.21 16.15 18.06
C ASP A 94 -12.97 14.73 17.53
N LEU A 95 -13.96 14.15 16.82
CA LEU A 95 -13.80 12.88 16.11
C LEU A 95 -12.69 12.95 15.04
N PHE A 96 -12.59 14.06 14.32
CA PHE A 96 -11.54 14.28 13.32
C PHE A 96 -10.15 14.43 13.96
N ILE A 97 -10.01 15.24 15.00
CA ILE A 97 -8.74 15.43 15.71
C ILE A 97 -8.31 14.13 16.41
N SER A 98 -9.26 13.39 17.01
CA SER A 98 -9.03 12.05 17.56
C SER A 98 -8.57 11.06 16.49
N SER A 99 -9.05 11.18 15.25
CA SER A 99 -8.54 10.40 14.12
C SER A 99 -7.11 10.75 13.71
N LEU A 100 -6.61 11.93 14.07
CA LEU A 100 -5.24 12.37 13.81
C LEU A 100 -4.27 11.97 14.94
N SER A 101 -4.75 11.85 16.19
CA SER A 101 -3.92 11.56 17.37
C SER A 101 -3.64 10.08 17.61
N GLN A 102 -4.45 9.17 17.06
CA GLN A 102 -4.21 7.71 17.16
C GLN A 102 -3.18 7.15 16.15
N GLY A 103 -2.44 8.03 15.46
CA GLY A 103 -1.51 7.61 14.42
C GLY A 103 -2.25 6.97 13.24
N HIS A 104 -1.50 6.63 12.18
CA HIS A 104 -2.00 5.95 10.99
C HIS A 104 -2.54 4.53 11.24
N ALA A 105 -3.59 4.38 12.04
CA ALA A 105 -4.51 3.29 11.91
C ALA A 105 -5.59 3.74 10.93
N ALA A 106 -5.39 3.41 9.65
CA ALA A 106 -6.46 2.73 8.94
C ALA A 106 -7.18 1.87 9.98
N GLY A 107 -8.37 2.26 10.46
CA GLY A 107 -9.08 1.49 11.50
C GLY A 107 -9.15 0.01 11.09
N GLU A 108 -9.51 -0.90 12.00
CA GLU A 108 -9.41 -2.36 11.81
C GLU A 108 -9.85 -2.92 10.43
N ASN A 109 -10.62 -2.16 9.65
CA ASN A 109 -10.84 -2.38 8.22
C ASN A 109 -10.70 -1.07 7.39
N PRO A 110 -9.55 -0.74 6.78
CA PRO A 110 -9.41 0.44 5.90
C PRO A 110 -10.29 0.39 4.65
N LEU A 111 -10.43 1.55 3.99
CA LEU A 111 -10.79 1.57 2.57
C LEU A 111 -9.66 0.89 1.79
N THR A 112 -10.01 0.02 0.85
CA THR A 112 -9.03 -0.69 0.03
C THR A 112 -9.45 -0.62 -1.42
N LEU A 113 -8.46 -0.58 -2.30
CA LEU A 113 -8.66 -0.82 -3.72
C LEU A 113 -8.88 -2.33 -3.91
N GLN A 114 -9.94 -2.69 -4.64
CA GLN A 114 -10.41 -4.07 -4.85
C GLN A 114 -10.19 -4.58 -6.27
N ALA A 115 -10.27 -3.70 -7.27
CA ALA A 115 -9.97 -4.05 -8.66
C ALA A 115 -9.47 -2.81 -9.43
N ILE A 116 -8.68 -3.08 -10.46
CA ILE A 116 -8.20 -2.10 -11.44
C ILE A 116 -8.43 -2.73 -12.81
N ASN A 117 -9.24 -2.08 -13.66
CA ASN A 117 -9.50 -2.54 -15.01
C ASN A 117 -9.02 -1.50 -16.02
N LEU A 118 -8.27 -1.94 -17.03
CA LEU A 118 -7.91 -1.11 -18.18
C LEU A 118 -8.93 -1.39 -19.29
N ASN A 119 -9.67 -0.37 -19.69
CA ASN A 119 -10.79 -0.46 -20.62
C ASN A 119 -10.52 0.36 -21.88
N HIS A 120 -10.97 -0.17 -23.03
CA HIS A 120 -10.94 0.50 -24.32
C HIS A 120 -12.37 0.67 -24.84
N PRO A 121 -13.10 1.72 -24.39
CA PRO A 121 -14.51 1.89 -24.74
C PRO A 121 -14.73 2.12 -26.25
N ASP A 122 -13.75 2.72 -26.94
CA ASP A 122 -13.78 3.04 -28.37
C ASP A 122 -12.37 2.89 -28.98
N LYS A 123 -12.23 2.95 -30.31
CA LYS A 123 -10.95 2.78 -31.05
C LYS A 123 -9.79 3.66 -30.56
N ASP A 124 -10.09 4.85 -30.04
CA ASP A 124 -9.09 5.80 -29.52
C ASP A 124 -9.30 6.11 -28.02
N GLY A 125 -10.25 5.43 -27.37
CA GLY A 125 -10.59 5.65 -25.97
C GLY A 125 -9.77 4.76 -25.04
N PHE A 126 -9.34 5.32 -23.91
CA PHE A 126 -8.71 4.57 -22.83
C PHE A 126 -9.26 5.03 -21.48
N GLU A 127 -9.62 4.07 -20.63
CA GLU A 127 -10.18 4.33 -19.31
C GLU A 127 -9.59 3.37 -18.29
N ILE A 128 -9.35 3.88 -17.09
CA ILE A 128 -8.90 3.09 -15.95
C ILE A 128 -10.04 3.08 -14.94
N GLU A 129 -10.66 1.92 -14.76
CA GLU A 129 -11.68 1.72 -13.75
C GLU A 129 -11.06 1.27 -12.43
N LEU A 130 -11.34 2.00 -11.36
CA LEU A 130 -10.84 1.74 -10.01
C LEU A 130 -12.01 1.41 -9.09
N VAL A 131 -12.03 0.18 -8.56
CA VAL A 131 -13.11 -0.31 -7.68
C VAL A 131 -12.61 -0.35 -6.24
N PHE A 132 -13.37 0.21 -5.31
CA PHE A 132 -13.01 0.32 -3.90
C PHE A 132 -13.93 -0.51 -2.98
N SER A 133 -13.46 -0.80 -1.76
CA SER A 133 -14.21 -1.63 -0.79
C SER A 133 -15.43 -0.97 -0.16
N ALA A 134 -15.58 0.36 -0.31
CA ALA A 134 -16.72 1.12 0.15
C ALA A 134 -17.09 2.22 -0.85
N ASN A 135 -18.22 2.89 -0.63
CA ASN A 135 -18.66 3.96 -1.52
C ASN A 135 -17.74 5.17 -1.37
N VAL A 136 -17.11 5.55 -2.48
CA VAL A 136 -16.14 6.65 -2.59
C VAL A 136 -16.56 7.69 -3.64
N SER A 137 -17.53 7.37 -4.50
CA SER A 137 -17.92 8.18 -5.65
C SER A 137 -19.31 8.82 -5.52
N ALA A 138 -20.09 8.46 -4.50
CA ALA A 138 -21.36 9.08 -4.15
C ALA A 138 -21.43 9.37 -2.65
N ILE A 139 -20.58 10.29 -2.20
CA ILE A 139 -20.52 10.70 -0.80
C ILE A 139 -21.62 11.73 -0.55
N MET A 140 -22.44 11.48 0.49
CA MET A 140 -23.58 12.32 0.82
C MET A 140 -23.14 13.68 1.40
N ASP A 141 -23.42 14.76 0.67
CA ASP A 141 -23.00 16.13 1.04
C ASP A 141 -23.50 16.59 2.42
N HIS A 142 -24.66 16.11 2.87
CA HIS A 142 -25.20 16.45 4.20
C HIS A 142 -24.44 15.78 5.36
N ARG A 143 -23.65 14.74 5.09
CA ARG A 143 -22.83 14.04 6.10
C ARG A 143 -21.34 14.37 5.96
N ILE A 144 -20.89 14.55 4.73
CA ILE A 144 -19.51 14.88 4.37
C ILE A 144 -19.58 15.91 3.23
N PRO A 145 -19.59 17.21 3.56
CA PRO A 145 -19.66 18.27 2.56
C PRO A 145 -18.53 18.16 1.53
N ASP A 146 -18.87 18.31 0.25
CA ASP A 146 -17.94 18.24 -0.88
C ASP A 146 -17.13 16.92 -0.98
N GLY A 147 -17.54 15.86 -0.28
CA GLY A 147 -16.74 14.63 -0.16
C GLY A 147 -16.37 14.02 -1.52
N THR A 148 -17.35 13.93 -2.43
CA THR A 148 -17.12 13.42 -3.79
C THR A 148 -16.17 14.32 -4.58
N LYS A 149 -16.39 15.64 -4.51
CA LYS A 149 -15.57 16.64 -5.20
C LYS A 149 -14.13 16.62 -4.71
N ARG A 150 -13.91 16.45 -3.40
CA ARG A 150 -12.58 16.30 -2.81
C ARG A 150 -11.90 15.00 -3.23
N ASN A 151 -12.62 13.89 -3.31
CA ASN A 151 -12.04 12.63 -3.78
C ASN A 151 -11.58 12.71 -5.24
N MET A 152 -12.32 13.43 -6.09
CA MET A 152 -11.95 13.61 -7.50
C MET A 152 -10.59 14.30 -7.70
N THR A 153 -10.12 15.10 -6.73
CA THR A 153 -8.78 15.72 -6.79
C THR A 153 -7.67 14.80 -6.31
N GLY A 154 -7.99 13.55 -5.93
CA GLY A 154 -7.02 12.60 -5.37
C GLY A 154 -6.30 11.75 -6.42
N PHE A 155 -6.50 12.01 -7.70
CA PHE A 155 -5.94 11.22 -8.80
C PHE A 155 -5.04 12.09 -9.67
N HIS A 156 -3.85 11.58 -9.99
CA HIS A 156 -2.90 12.27 -10.86
C HIS A 156 -2.19 11.26 -11.77
N LEU A 157 -2.13 11.54 -13.07
CA LEU A 157 -1.49 10.67 -14.05
C LEU A 157 -0.19 11.29 -14.53
N PHE A 158 0.86 10.49 -14.66
CA PHE A 158 2.17 10.90 -15.14
C PHE A 158 2.65 9.99 -16.27
N ASP A 159 3.43 10.54 -17.20
CA ASP A 159 4.20 9.74 -18.16
C ASP A 159 5.52 9.22 -17.55
N ASP A 160 6.28 8.45 -18.32
CA ASP A 160 7.59 7.90 -17.91
C ASP A 160 8.62 8.97 -17.50
N GLY A 161 8.49 10.19 -18.01
CA GLY A 161 9.31 11.36 -17.71
C GLY A 161 8.81 12.17 -16.51
N MET A 162 7.82 11.65 -15.76
CA MET A 162 7.16 12.33 -14.63
C MET A 162 6.45 13.63 -15.02
N LYS A 163 6.09 13.78 -16.30
CA LYS A 163 5.26 14.90 -16.75
C LYS A 163 3.80 14.55 -16.51
N GLU A 164 3.07 15.46 -15.87
CA GLU A 164 1.65 15.26 -15.60
C GLU A 164 0.84 15.22 -16.90
N VAL A 165 -0.03 14.22 -16.99
CA VAL A 165 -0.94 14.00 -18.10
C VAL A 165 -2.34 14.42 -17.64
N PRO A 166 -3.03 15.29 -18.38
CA PRO A 166 -4.36 15.72 -17.99
C PRO A 166 -5.37 14.57 -18.03
N ILE A 167 -6.22 14.49 -17.00
CA ILE A 167 -7.22 13.43 -16.82
C ILE A 167 -8.59 14.00 -16.46
N ASP A 168 -9.62 13.28 -16.87
CA ASP A 168 -10.97 13.39 -16.33
C ASP A 168 -11.17 12.28 -15.29
N VAL A 169 -11.68 12.66 -14.11
CA VAL A 169 -12.08 11.71 -13.07
C VAL A 169 -13.60 11.65 -13.03
N ILE A 170 -14.16 10.50 -13.36
CA ILE A 170 -15.60 10.31 -13.52
C ILE A 170 -16.08 9.38 -12.39
N PRO A 171 -16.96 9.83 -11.49
CA PRO A 171 -17.53 8.95 -10.48
C PRO A 171 -18.45 7.90 -11.13
N GLY A 172 -18.36 6.66 -10.65
CA GLY A 172 -19.17 5.52 -11.10
C GLY A 172 -20.63 5.70 -10.72
N ASN A 173 -21.43 6.32 -11.59
CA ASN A 173 -22.79 6.74 -11.26
C ASN A 173 -23.87 6.00 -12.07
N LYS A 174 -23.48 5.14 -13.02
CA LYS A 174 -24.44 4.43 -13.87
C LYS A 174 -25.04 3.24 -13.12
N LYS A 175 -26.37 3.24 -12.97
CA LYS A 175 -27.14 2.03 -12.62
C LYS A 175 -26.90 0.98 -13.71
N MET A 176 -26.24 -0.12 -13.39
CA MET A 176 -26.38 -1.36 -14.15
C MET A 176 -27.26 -2.31 -13.32
N LEU A 177 -28.34 -2.84 -13.92
CA LEU A 177 -29.26 -3.81 -13.30
C LEU A 177 -29.74 -3.49 -11.87
N GLY A 178 -30.10 -2.22 -11.59
CA GLY A 178 -30.76 -1.87 -10.32
C GLY A 178 -29.87 -1.84 -9.08
N GLN A 179 -28.55 -2.06 -9.21
CA GLN A 179 -27.58 -1.85 -8.13
C GLN A 179 -26.70 -0.62 -8.40
N ARG A 180 -26.40 0.12 -7.32
CA ARG A 180 -25.70 1.41 -7.32
C ARG A 180 -24.19 1.18 -7.35
N ALA A 181 -23.51 1.56 -8.44
CA ALA A 181 -22.06 1.43 -8.63
C ALA A 181 -21.22 2.48 -7.88
N GLU A 182 -21.62 2.86 -6.65
CA GLU A 182 -21.06 4.00 -5.90
C GLU A 182 -19.64 3.78 -5.35
N ARG A 183 -18.99 2.67 -5.73
CA ARG A 183 -17.66 2.25 -5.25
C ARG A 183 -16.55 2.48 -6.26
N THR A 184 -16.86 3.10 -7.39
CA THR A 184 -15.95 3.14 -8.54
C THR A 184 -15.60 4.56 -8.95
N PHE A 185 -14.35 4.78 -9.35
CA PHE A 185 -13.94 5.94 -10.15
C PHE A 185 -13.39 5.46 -11.48
N ILE A 186 -13.71 6.18 -12.55
CA ILE A 186 -13.13 6.00 -13.88
C ILE A 186 -12.17 7.17 -14.10
N VAL A 187 -10.91 6.86 -14.37
CA VAL A 187 -9.89 7.85 -14.75
C VAL A 187 -9.68 7.76 -16.26
N ARG A 188 -9.96 8.84 -16.97
CA ARG A 188 -9.83 8.92 -18.43
C ARG A 188 -8.79 9.97 -18.80
N PRO A 189 -7.68 9.60 -19.47
CA PRO A 189 -6.76 10.58 -20.02
C PRO A 189 -7.45 11.49 -21.05
N GLN A 190 -7.19 12.80 -20.98
CA GLN A 190 -7.69 13.77 -21.96
C GLN A 190 -6.90 13.74 -23.28
N ILE A 191 -5.76 13.06 -23.30
CA ILE A 191 -4.92 12.84 -24.48
C ILE A 191 -4.80 11.35 -24.76
N ARG A 192 -4.61 11.00 -26.04
CA ARG A 192 -4.30 9.62 -26.42
C ARG A 192 -2.96 9.20 -25.82
N LEU A 193 -2.97 8.11 -25.06
CA LEU A 193 -1.75 7.50 -24.55
C LEU A 193 -0.99 6.80 -25.68
N THR A 194 0.34 6.82 -25.60
CA THR A 194 1.22 6.15 -26.55
C THR A 194 1.32 4.68 -26.20
N ASP A 195 1.09 3.83 -27.19
CA ASP A 195 1.15 2.38 -27.03
C ASP A 195 2.53 1.90 -26.62
N GLY A 196 2.57 0.94 -25.68
CA GLY A 196 3.81 0.37 -25.15
C GLY A 196 4.59 1.30 -24.21
N ARG A 197 4.17 2.56 -24.02
CA ARG A 197 4.78 3.48 -23.05
C ARG A 197 4.21 3.23 -21.65
N ALA A 198 5.06 3.38 -20.64
CA ALA A 198 4.67 3.27 -19.25
C ALA A 198 4.11 4.60 -18.72
N TYR A 199 3.07 4.50 -17.90
CA TYR A 199 2.39 5.60 -17.23
C TYR A 199 2.21 5.27 -15.75
N LYS A 200 2.09 6.30 -14.91
CA LYS A 200 1.91 6.17 -13.45
C LYS A 200 0.68 6.93 -13.00
N LEU A 201 -0.31 6.21 -12.49
CA LEU A 201 -1.49 6.80 -11.84
C LEU A 201 -1.30 6.80 -10.33
N ASN A 202 -1.22 8.00 -9.75
CA ASN A 202 -1.16 8.21 -8.31
C ASN A 202 -2.58 8.40 -7.74
N ILE A 203 -2.85 7.72 -6.64
CA ILE A 203 -4.10 7.74 -5.88
C ILE A 203 -3.78 8.16 -4.44
N SER A 204 -4.37 9.26 -4.00
CA SER A 204 -4.13 9.85 -2.69
C SER A 204 -4.75 9.02 -1.55
N LYS A 205 -4.00 8.84 -0.46
CA LYS A 205 -4.50 8.24 0.78
C LYS A 205 -5.69 8.99 1.40
N LEU A 206 -5.85 10.26 1.01
CA LEU A 206 -6.90 11.15 1.51
C LEU A 206 -8.27 10.88 0.87
N LEU A 207 -8.36 9.92 -0.07
CA LEU A 207 -9.65 9.40 -0.51
C LEU A 207 -10.44 8.88 0.68
N GLN A 208 -11.63 9.45 0.88
CA GLN A 208 -12.52 9.11 1.98
C GLN A 208 -13.74 8.35 1.45
N ALA A 209 -14.18 7.29 2.12
CA ALA A 209 -15.44 6.64 1.85
C ALA A 209 -16.59 7.26 2.66
N ASN A 210 -17.83 6.99 2.26
CA ASN A 210 -19.03 7.46 2.95
C ASN A 210 -19.20 6.97 4.41
N ASN A 211 -18.42 5.97 4.81
CA ASN A 211 -18.32 5.45 6.18
C ASN A 211 -17.10 5.99 6.94
N TYR A 212 -16.58 7.15 6.51
CA TYR A 212 -15.44 7.86 7.11
C TYR A 212 -14.11 7.09 7.07
N LYS A 213 -14.03 6.00 6.29
CA LYS A 213 -12.78 5.25 6.11
C LYS A 213 -11.90 5.88 5.04
N TYR A 214 -10.60 5.68 5.17
CA TYR A 214 -9.59 6.17 4.24
C TYR A 214 -8.71 5.02 3.74
N LEU A 215 -8.03 5.26 2.62
CA LEU A 215 -6.94 4.39 2.20
C LEU A 215 -5.83 4.48 3.25
N LYS A 216 -5.17 3.35 3.53
CA LYS A 216 -4.06 3.29 4.50
C LYS A 216 -2.88 4.19 4.08
N GLU A 217 -2.62 4.22 2.77
CA GLU A 217 -1.49 4.92 2.17
C GLU A 217 -1.77 5.29 0.71
N ASN A 218 -0.87 6.08 0.11
CA ASN A 218 -0.98 6.45 -1.30
C ASN A 218 -0.75 5.21 -2.14
N HIS A 219 -1.45 5.09 -3.27
CA HIS A 219 -1.20 4.03 -4.23
C HIS A 219 -0.66 4.63 -5.53
N THR A 220 0.27 3.93 -6.17
CA THR A 220 0.77 4.22 -7.50
C THR A 220 0.56 2.98 -8.36
N ILE A 221 -0.19 3.13 -9.44
CA ILE A 221 -0.40 2.09 -10.44
C ILE A 221 0.48 2.43 -11.63
N THR A 222 1.46 1.58 -11.93
CA THR A 222 2.27 1.68 -13.15
C THR A 222 1.65 0.78 -14.20
N PHE A 223 1.37 1.30 -15.39
CA PHE A 223 0.66 0.58 -16.45
C PHE A 223 1.09 1.03 -17.85
N SER A 224 0.82 0.21 -18.87
CA SER A 224 0.79 0.59 -20.28
C SER A 224 -0.66 0.56 -20.79
N THR A 225 -0.91 0.94 -22.03
CA THR A 225 -2.26 0.84 -22.62
C THR A 225 -2.81 -0.59 -22.67
N TYR A 226 -1.98 -1.62 -22.48
CA TYR A 226 -2.37 -3.03 -22.60
C TYR A 226 -2.34 -3.81 -21.29
N GLU A 227 -1.55 -3.37 -20.31
CA GLU A 227 -1.33 -4.13 -19.07
C GLU A 227 -1.00 -3.23 -17.88
N ILE A 228 -1.29 -3.73 -16.68
CA ILE A 228 -0.75 -3.15 -15.45
C ILE A 228 0.64 -3.77 -15.22
N ILE A 229 1.62 -2.93 -14.99
CA ILE A 229 3.04 -3.29 -14.83
C ILE A 229 3.37 -3.51 -13.36
N ASP A 230 2.96 -2.58 -12.49
CA ASP A 230 3.24 -2.62 -11.04
C ASP A 230 2.16 -1.86 -10.23
N ILE A 231 2.02 -2.21 -8.95
CA ILE A 231 1.20 -1.49 -7.98
C ILE A 231 2.01 -1.32 -6.68
N THR A 232 2.18 -0.07 -6.26
CA THR A 232 2.85 0.30 -5.01
C THR A 232 1.87 1.01 -4.08
N PRO A 233 1.72 0.62 -2.80
CA PRO A 233 2.27 -0.57 -2.18
C PRO A 233 1.72 -1.85 -2.83
N PHE A 234 2.51 -2.92 -2.79
CA PHE A 234 2.10 -4.20 -3.33
C PHE A 234 0.86 -4.74 -2.61
N ASN A 235 -0.15 -5.16 -3.40
CA ASN A 235 -1.36 -5.78 -2.87
C ASN A 235 -1.70 -7.04 -3.67
N LYS A 236 -1.43 -8.21 -3.08
CA LYS A 236 -1.67 -9.55 -3.65
C LYS A 236 -3.12 -9.77 -4.11
N LYS A 237 -4.11 -9.09 -3.53
CA LYS A 237 -5.53 -9.20 -3.94
C LYS A 237 -5.85 -8.45 -5.23
N LEU A 238 -5.01 -7.48 -5.61
CA LEU A 238 -5.14 -6.70 -6.85
C LEU A 238 -4.37 -7.33 -8.02
N CYS A 239 -3.59 -8.38 -7.76
CA CYS A 239 -2.94 -9.15 -8.81
C CYS A 239 -3.99 -9.91 -9.62
N SER A 240 -4.50 -9.25 -10.67
CA SER A 240 -5.13 -9.89 -11.82
C SER A 240 -4.09 -10.77 -12.55
N PRO A 241 -4.47 -11.77 -13.36
CA PRO A 241 -3.54 -12.48 -14.27
C PRO A 241 -2.63 -11.56 -15.10
N TYR A 242 -2.98 -10.28 -15.29
CA TYR A 242 -2.14 -9.28 -15.96
C TYR A 242 -0.98 -8.71 -15.12
N LEU A 243 -0.93 -9.00 -13.81
CA LEU A 243 0.04 -8.47 -12.83
C LEU A 243 0.94 -9.54 -12.20
N SER A 244 0.63 -10.80 -12.43
CA SER A 244 1.40 -11.95 -11.94
C SER A 244 1.99 -12.73 -13.11
N LEU A 245 3.12 -13.38 -12.88
CA LEU A 245 3.51 -14.52 -13.72
C LEU A 245 2.45 -15.61 -13.54
N THR A 246 1.98 -16.22 -14.63
CA THR A 246 0.99 -17.30 -14.60
C THR A 246 1.58 -18.56 -15.21
N LEU A 247 1.14 -19.72 -14.69
CA LEU A 247 1.37 -21.01 -15.34
C LEU A 247 0.27 -21.18 -16.40
N ASP A 248 0.65 -21.01 -17.66
CA ASP A 248 -0.27 -21.04 -18.81
C ASP A 248 -0.51 -22.47 -19.31
N GLY A 249 0.45 -23.36 -19.08
CA GLY A 249 0.35 -24.76 -19.50
C GLY A 249 1.24 -25.70 -18.69
N SER A 250 0.81 -26.96 -18.61
CA SER A 250 1.58 -28.07 -18.06
C SER A 250 1.21 -29.35 -18.84
N ASN A 251 2.19 -30.21 -19.13
CA ASN A 251 1.91 -31.51 -19.77
C ASN A 251 1.29 -32.53 -18.82
N ILE A 252 1.28 -32.25 -17.51
CA ILE A 252 0.56 -32.98 -16.48
C ILE A 252 -0.32 -32.03 -15.68
N SER A 253 -1.50 -32.49 -15.29
CA SER A 253 -2.47 -31.74 -14.48
C SER A 253 -2.63 -32.35 -13.09
N SER A 254 -3.05 -31.51 -12.14
CA SER A 254 -3.35 -32.01 -10.80
C SER A 254 -4.55 -32.95 -10.85
N GLY A 255 -4.39 -34.16 -10.32
CA GLY A 255 -5.36 -35.26 -10.40
C GLY A 255 -5.05 -36.28 -11.48
N ASP A 256 -4.03 -36.08 -12.32
CA ASP A 256 -3.67 -37.05 -13.35
C ASP A 256 -3.28 -38.41 -12.74
N GLU A 257 -3.82 -39.46 -13.34
CA GLU A 257 -3.53 -40.85 -13.00
C GLU A 257 -2.73 -41.52 -14.11
N ASN A 258 -2.01 -42.59 -13.75
CA ASN A 258 -1.22 -43.41 -14.67
C ASN A 258 -0.09 -42.67 -15.40
N VAL A 259 0.47 -41.59 -14.81
CA VAL A 259 1.61 -40.87 -15.38
C VAL A 259 2.83 -41.80 -15.49
N PRO A 260 3.52 -41.90 -16.64
CA PRO A 260 4.71 -42.74 -16.76
C PRO A 260 5.81 -42.34 -15.77
N VAL A 261 6.53 -43.32 -15.23
CA VAL A 261 7.54 -43.10 -14.17
C VAL A 261 8.77 -42.29 -14.59
N ASN A 262 8.99 -42.15 -15.90
CA ASN A 262 10.10 -41.39 -16.49
C ASN A 262 9.59 -40.15 -17.25
N THR A 263 8.46 -39.60 -16.83
CA THR A 263 7.88 -38.42 -17.49
C THR A 263 8.62 -37.16 -17.08
N ASP A 264 9.12 -36.42 -18.07
CA ASP A 264 9.57 -35.04 -17.87
C ASP A 264 8.36 -34.13 -17.73
N ILE A 265 8.39 -33.26 -16.72
CA ILE A 265 7.29 -32.33 -16.46
C ILE A 265 7.64 -31.01 -17.14
N ARG A 266 6.86 -30.64 -18.16
CA ARG A 266 7.02 -29.40 -18.93
C ARG A 266 5.98 -28.39 -18.48
N LEU A 267 6.47 -27.22 -18.07
CA LEU A 267 5.68 -26.09 -17.60
C LEU A 267 5.88 -24.89 -18.53
N THR A 268 4.81 -24.22 -18.92
CA THR A 268 4.82 -23.02 -19.76
C THR A 268 4.22 -21.85 -19.01
N PHE A 269 4.90 -20.70 -19.01
CA PHE A 269 4.49 -19.50 -18.28
C PHE A 269 4.11 -18.34 -19.21
N SER A 270 3.37 -17.36 -18.69
CA SER A 270 2.93 -16.19 -19.48
C SER A 270 4.03 -15.22 -19.88
N SER A 271 5.23 -15.32 -19.29
CA SER A 271 6.36 -14.44 -19.59
C SER A 271 7.67 -15.20 -19.61
N ASN A 272 8.74 -14.55 -20.10
CA ASN A 272 10.08 -15.11 -20.12
C ASN A 272 10.53 -15.41 -18.67
N VAL A 273 10.93 -16.63 -18.38
CA VAL A 273 11.37 -17.10 -17.04
C VAL A 273 12.85 -17.47 -16.99
N VAL A 274 13.59 -17.30 -18.09
CA VAL A 274 15.00 -17.72 -18.22
C VAL A 274 15.98 -16.56 -18.36
N ALA A 275 15.51 -15.31 -18.31
CA ALA A 275 16.38 -14.15 -18.42
C ALA A 275 17.48 -14.14 -17.35
N ASN A 276 18.67 -13.63 -17.70
CA ASN A 276 19.87 -13.61 -16.84
C ASN A 276 19.59 -13.10 -15.42
N ALA A 277 18.75 -12.07 -15.29
CA ALA A 277 18.43 -11.45 -14.01
C ALA A 277 17.66 -12.37 -13.03
N VAL A 278 16.88 -13.33 -13.54
CA VAL A 278 15.96 -14.16 -12.73
C VAL A 278 16.31 -15.64 -12.73
N ARG A 279 17.09 -16.11 -13.71
CA ARG A 279 17.34 -17.54 -13.95
C ARG A 279 17.87 -18.29 -12.73
N ASN A 280 18.91 -17.76 -12.07
CA ASN A 280 19.53 -18.43 -10.92
C ASN A 280 18.55 -18.57 -9.74
N HIS A 281 17.72 -17.55 -9.52
CA HIS A 281 16.67 -17.57 -8.50
C HIS A 281 15.56 -18.59 -8.87
N ASN A 282 15.11 -18.55 -10.12
CA ASN A 282 14.05 -19.44 -10.60
C ASN A 282 14.44 -20.92 -10.52
N LEU A 283 15.71 -21.28 -10.73
CA LEU A 283 16.18 -22.66 -10.56
C LEU A 283 15.93 -23.24 -9.16
N GLN A 284 15.78 -22.39 -8.14
CA GLN A 284 15.52 -22.80 -6.75
C GLN A 284 14.03 -22.84 -6.39
N CYS A 285 13.14 -22.51 -7.34
CA CYS A 285 11.70 -22.35 -7.07
C CYS A 285 10.89 -23.65 -7.22
N PHE A 286 11.54 -24.81 -7.31
CA PHE A 286 10.88 -26.10 -7.59
C PHE A 286 11.26 -27.14 -6.55
N SER A 287 10.27 -27.89 -6.07
CA SER A 287 10.49 -29.03 -5.19
C SER A 287 9.48 -30.13 -5.48
N MET A 288 9.87 -31.38 -5.26
CA MET A 288 8.98 -32.51 -5.46
C MET A 288 9.13 -33.51 -4.31
N GLU A 289 8.00 -34.04 -3.86
CA GLU A 289 7.94 -35.05 -2.81
C GLU A 289 6.86 -36.10 -3.11
N SER A 290 6.98 -37.29 -2.54
CA SER A 290 5.89 -38.26 -2.55
C SER A 290 4.81 -37.88 -1.53
N SER A 291 3.63 -38.48 -1.63
CA SER A 291 2.55 -38.34 -0.63
C SER A 291 2.95 -38.77 0.79
N LYS A 292 4.07 -39.50 0.93
CA LYS A 292 4.68 -39.87 2.20
C LYS A 292 5.70 -38.84 2.71
N LYS A 293 5.77 -37.65 2.10
CA LYS A 293 6.74 -36.57 2.38
C LYS A 293 8.21 -37.01 2.19
N GLN A 294 8.44 -37.98 1.31
CA GLN A 294 9.81 -38.34 0.93
C GLN A 294 10.24 -37.44 -0.22
N PRO A 295 11.35 -36.69 -0.09
CA PRO A 295 11.81 -35.79 -1.13
C PRO A 295 12.23 -36.58 -2.38
N VAL A 296 11.98 -35.99 -3.55
CA VAL A 296 12.46 -36.50 -4.83
C VAL A 296 13.47 -35.52 -5.38
N GLU A 297 14.66 -36.03 -5.71
CA GLU A 297 15.67 -35.21 -6.37
C GLU A 297 15.26 -34.90 -7.81
N ILE A 298 15.32 -33.62 -8.17
CA ILE A 298 14.93 -33.10 -9.49
C ILE A 298 16.05 -32.26 -10.09
N ASP A 299 16.19 -32.34 -11.41
CA ASP A 299 16.98 -31.42 -12.20
C ASP A 299 16.04 -30.50 -12.99
N VAL A 300 16.24 -29.19 -12.81
CA VAL A 300 15.45 -28.15 -13.47
C VAL A 300 16.24 -27.66 -14.68
N THR A 301 15.67 -27.83 -15.87
CA THR A 301 16.26 -27.40 -17.13
C THR A 301 15.49 -26.22 -17.70
N MET A 302 16.25 -25.24 -18.18
CA MET A 302 15.76 -24.00 -18.77
C MET A 302 16.56 -23.73 -20.05
N ALA A 303 15.94 -23.06 -21.01
CA ALA A 303 16.65 -22.57 -22.18
C ALA A 303 17.79 -21.60 -21.80
N GLU A 304 18.70 -21.37 -22.76
CA GLU A 304 19.75 -20.37 -22.59
C GLU A 304 19.14 -18.96 -22.51
N PRO A 305 19.70 -18.04 -21.71
CA PRO A 305 19.15 -16.69 -21.52
C PRO A 305 19.01 -15.88 -22.82
N ASN A 306 19.79 -16.22 -23.85
CA ASN A 306 19.78 -15.57 -25.16
C ASN A 306 18.81 -16.23 -26.16
N ASP A 307 18.06 -17.26 -25.75
CA ASP A 307 17.07 -17.94 -26.57
C ASP A 307 15.83 -17.03 -26.76
N ASN A 308 15.56 -16.68 -28.02
CA ASN A 308 14.44 -15.81 -28.39
C ASN A 308 13.14 -16.57 -28.70
N SER A 309 13.18 -17.90 -28.77
CA SER A 309 12.01 -18.75 -29.03
C SER A 309 11.04 -18.81 -27.85
N GLU A 310 9.89 -19.47 -28.02
CA GLU A 310 8.93 -19.68 -26.92
C GLU A 310 9.50 -20.51 -25.77
N LYS A 311 10.63 -21.22 -25.97
CA LYS A 311 11.34 -21.97 -24.92
C LYS A 311 11.78 -21.09 -23.75
N LYS A 312 11.92 -19.77 -23.95
CA LYS A 312 12.22 -18.82 -22.85
C LYS A 312 11.10 -18.74 -21.80
N LYS A 313 9.91 -19.23 -22.13
CA LYS A 313 8.75 -19.32 -21.23
C LYS A 313 8.57 -20.74 -20.68
N GLU A 314 9.44 -21.68 -21.02
CA GLU A 314 9.34 -23.08 -20.63
C GLU A 314 10.37 -23.45 -19.57
N ILE A 315 9.93 -24.27 -18.62
CA ILE A 315 10.79 -24.93 -17.63
C ILE A 315 10.47 -26.42 -17.66
N ILE A 316 11.51 -27.25 -17.71
CA ILE A 316 11.38 -28.70 -17.73
C ILE A 316 11.98 -29.27 -16.45
N ILE A 317 11.21 -30.08 -15.74
CA ILE A 317 11.62 -30.74 -14.50
C ILE A 317 11.82 -32.22 -14.77
N HIS A 318 13.03 -32.70 -14.50
CA HIS A 318 13.44 -34.08 -14.70
C HIS A 318 13.68 -34.72 -13.33
N PRO A 319 12.93 -35.74 -12.91
CA PRO A 319 13.28 -36.53 -11.74
C PRO A 319 14.62 -37.23 -11.97
N ARG A 320 15.62 -37.04 -11.09
CA ARG A 320 16.97 -37.63 -11.26
C ARG A 320 16.95 -39.15 -11.29
N HIS A 321 16.00 -39.72 -10.58
CA HIS A 321 15.76 -41.15 -10.53
C HIS A 321 14.33 -41.41 -10.97
N GLY A 322 14.13 -42.51 -11.71
CA GLY A 322 12.80 -42.92 -12.12
C GLY A 322 11.86 -43.02 -10.93
N LEU A 323 10.64 -42.51 -11.10
CA LEU A 323 9.64 -42.50 -10.05
C LEU A 323 9.18 -43.91 -9.69
N HIS A 324 8.72 -44.08 -8.46
CA HIS A 324 8.10 -45.34 -8.04
C HIS A 324 6.72 -45.48 -8.68
N ARG A 325 6.35 -46.70 -9.06
CA ARG A 325 5.04 -47.01 -9.64
C ARG A 325 3.92 -46.87 -8.61
N ASN A 326 2.70 -46.57 -9.07
CA ASN A 326 1.50 -46.44 -8.24
C ASN A 326 1.73 -45.54 -7.01
N THR A 327 2.51 -44.47 -7.20
CA THR A 327 2.90 -43.56 -6.13
C THR A 327 2.39 -42.17 -6.47
N VAL A 328 1.81 -41.51 -5.48
CA VAL A 328 1.36 -40.13 -5.59
C VAL A 328 2.54 -39.21 -5.33
N TYR A 329 2.72 -38.25 -6.22
CA TYR A 329 3.75 -37.21 -6.14
C TYR A 329 3.12 -35.82 -6.12
N ILE A 330 3.79 -34.91 -5.43
CA ILE A 330 3.41 -33.52 -5.26
C ILE A 330 4.57 -32.67 -5.76
N LEU A 331 4.38 -32.01 -6.90
CA LEU A 331 5.27 -30.98 -7.40
C LEU A 331 4.81 -29.62 -6.88
N THR A 332 5.70 -28.88 -6.24
CA THR A 332 5.46 -27.51 -5.79
C THR A 332 6.32 -26.53 -6.57
N ILE A 333 5.68 -25.50 -7.10
CA ILE A 333 6.30 -24.35 -7.76
C ILE A 333 6.12 -23.15 -6.83
N SER A 334 7.21 -22.55 -6.39
CA SER A 334 7.19 -21.48 -5.40
C SER A 334 6.52 -20.21 -5.92
N GLU A 335 5.77 -19.53 -5.05
CA GLU A 335 5.22 -18.20 -5.26
C GLU A 335 6.28 -17.15 -5.65
N ASN A 336 7.54 -17.42 -5.30
CA ASN A 336 8.67 -16.53 -5.60
C ASN A 336 9.20 -16.68 -7.03
N LEU A 337 8.71 -17.61 -7.84
CA LEU A 337 9.12 -17.73 -9.24
C LEU A 337 8.85 -16.41 -9.98
N GLN A 338 9.83 -15.91 -10.73
CA GLN A 338 9.81 -14.56 -11.28
C GLN A 338 9.98 -14.52 -12.81
N GLY A 339 9.17 -13.73 -13.50
CA GLY A 339 9.36 -13.44 -14.92
C GLY A 339 10.45 -12.37 -15.15
N ALA A 340 10.97 -12.27 -16.37
CA ALA A 340 11.96 -11.28 -16.78
C ALA A 340 11.46 -9.83 -16.64
N ASN A 341 10.13 -9.65 -16.66
CA ASN A 341 9.44 -8.41 -16.34
C ASN A 341 9.29 -8.16 -14.82
N GLN A 342 10.01 -8.91 -14.00
CA GLN A 342 10.03 -8.87 -12.54
C GLN A 342 8.73 -9.30 -11.83
N LYS A 343 7.69 -9.73 -12.57
CA LYS A 343 6.42 -10.21 -11.99
C LYS A 343 6.62 -11.57 -11.33
N LEU A 344 6.03 -11.77 -10.14
CA LEU A 344 6.09 -13.03 -9.39
C LEU A 344 4.88 -13.93 -9.70
N LEU A 345 5.03 -15.25 -9.47
CA LEU A 345 3.92 -16.21 -9.51
C LEU A 345 2.90 -15.92 -8.40
N GLY A 346 3.37 -15.37 -7.27
CA GLY A 346 2.55 -14.75 -6.23
C GLY A 346 1.79 -15.71 -5.33
N THR A 347 1.64 -16.98 -5.71
CA THR A 347 1.16 -18.09 -4.87
C THR A 347 1.82 -19.39 -5.30
N ASP A 348 2.08 -20.30 -4.36
CA ASP A 348 2.58 -21.62 -4.70
C ASP A 348 1.60 -22.32 -5.64
N LYS A 349 2.12 -22.95 -6.70
CA LYS A 349 1.34 -23.84 -7.57
C LYS A 349 1.72 -25.26 -7.23
N VAL A 350 0.69 -26.07 -6.96
CA VAL A 350 0.85 -27.46 -6.57
C VAL A 350 0.21 -28.34 -7.63
N ILE A 351 0.98 -29.29 -8.16
CA ILE A 351 0.52 -30.31 -9.10
C ILE A 351 0.67 -31.66 -8.40
N THR A 352 -0.46 -32.30 -8.11
CA THR A 352 -0.47 -33.66 -7.52
C THR A 352 -0.85 -34.67 -8.58
N PHE A 353 -0.05 -35.72 -8.78
CA PHE A 353 -0.29 -36.73 -9.81
C PHE A 353 0.10 -38.14 -9.33
N THR A 354 -0.42 -39.17 -9.98
CA THR A 354 -0.17 -40.58 -9.63
C THR A 354 0.50 -41.31 -10.78
N THR A 355 1.60 -42.00 -10.49
CA THR A 355 2.33 -42.78 -11.49
C THR A 355 1.66 -44.11 -11.83
N GLY A 356 1.76 -44.53 -13.09
CA GLY A 356 1.14 -45.75 -13.61
C GLY A 356 2.00 -47.01 -13.50
N ASN A 357 1.44 -48.12 -13.99
CA ASN A 357 1.99 -49.46 -13.81
C ASN A 357 3.04 -49.90 -14.87
N ALA A 358 3.20 -49.21 -16.02
CA ALA A 358 4.16 -49.58 -17.08
C ALA A 358 4.53 -48.46 -18.09
N ASN A 359 5.72 -48.57 -18.70
CA ASN A 359 6.24 -47.71 -19.79
C ASN A 359 5.38 -47.87 -21.07
N ILE A 360 4.77 -46.80 -21.55
CA ILE A 360 4.27 -46.75 -22.93
C ILE A 360 5.45 -46.35 -23.81
N THR A 361 6.06 -47.33 -24.48
CA THR A 361 6.96 -47.10 -25.61
C THR A 361 6.15 -46.42 -26.73
N GLY A 362 6.66 -45.29 -27.21
CA GLY A 362 6.07 -44.55 -28.33
C GLY A 362 5.87 -45.42 -29.56
N THR A 363 4.73 -45.20 -30.19
CA THR A 363 4.43 -45.51 -31.59
C THR A 363 5.41 -44.77 -32.50
N ASP A 364 6.25 -45.51 -33.24
CA ASP A 364 6.79 -45.02 -34.51
C ASP A 364 5.91 -45.53 -35.65
N GLU A 365 5.64 -44.59 -36.55
CA GLU A 365 4.74 -44.65 -37.69
C GLU A 365 5.21 -45.64 -38.77
N GLN A 366 4.21 -46.16 -39.47
CA GLN A 366 4.17 -46.52 -40.89
C GLN A 366 5.50 -46.45 -41.66
N ASP A 367 5.95 -47.62 -42.14
CA ASP A 367 6.56 -47.71 -43.46
C ASP A 367 5.83 -48.78 -44.27
N GLY A 368 4.84 -48.30 -45.03
CA GLY A 368 4.04 -49.07 -45.95
C GLY A 368 3.93 -48.31 -47.27
N SER A 369 4.92 -48.47 -48.14
CA SER A 369 4.77 -48.34 -49.60
C SER A 369 6.03 -48.76 -50.35
N SER A 370 5.98 -49.90 -51.04
CA SER A 370 6.00 -49.91 -52.51
C SER A 370 5.92 -51.34 -53.03
N ILE A 371 4.77 -51.65 -53.62
CA ILE A 371 4.65 -52.61 -54.71
C ILE A 371 4.61 -51.74 -55.98
N ALA A 372 5.60 -51.92 -56.85
CA ALA A 372 5.52 -51.73 -58.29
C ALA A 372 6.62 -52.55 -58.95
#